data_AF-A0A7S4T9X8-F1
#
_entry.id   AF-A0A7S4T9X8-F1
#
_cell.length_a   1.000
_cell.length_b   1.000
_cell.length_c   1.000
_cell.angle_alpha   90.00
_cell.angle_beta   90.00
_cell.angle_gamma   90.00
#
_symmetry.space_group_name_H-M   'P 1'
#
loop_
_entity.id
_entity.type
_entity.pdbx_description
1 polymer ?
#
loop_
_entity_poly.entity_id
_entity_poly.type
_entity_poly.pdbx_seq_one_letter_code
_entity_poly.pdbx_strand_id
1 'polypeptide(L)'
;MECYEDEDPCQKFNIIGDNGEKIGFASFVEEMLRILVDKGACFFPRHELISIDYEDDESKLLVFANGVSASAKELILNMPQRPLLQVMRKSSLQLEVDEESRIFDSLHSVQTEIVTKLYLYYNNSWWHDLGLTNGDFEMPGDARNMVVKGRYHDGHVKCGEDGSCYGFLLADYVHDFGGEQSQFFRRYQRDRPEPVTIISNTDIEGRAFLNHAHNRLVEFHRYENENADYTGFQAQTVFRKQDPPEFAVLATWNIATFGAGGGWHHWTDLDNVDKAMKPMNELGIHVINEAYSKLQGWAEGALLLADEVLEEFFGVLRPWDFDAPDYLQFVAQTTSEACNEVEDETAANSGGGDSGGGGGTVDLCFTEDALVIMADGTTVRIDEVRVGDLVSTGFPGETGRITNVLVHKVGSTQHASNKVEVVVISSAQYGDLIGSPEHPIFVNGRWMEMQEAIDVGVFDVSDMLAMRTTETIDVFYNLEVDGNKPGNSSHSYVVNGIIASGLGDNEVLNTMFARQKAWKAKA
;
A
#
# COMPACT_ATOMS: atom_id res chain seq x y z
N MET A 1 14.90 14.34 -2.79
CA MET A 1 15.38 13.30 -3.72
C MET A 1 14.15 12.70 -4.37
N GLU A 2 13.68 13.35 -5.42
CA GLU A 2 12.54 12.89 -6.19
C GLU A 2 13.06 11.95 -7.28
N CYS A 3 12.70 10.67 -7.20
CA CYS A 3 12.78 9.77 -8.35
C CYS A 3 11.64 10.05 -9.36
N TYR A 4 11.11 11.28 -9.38
CA TYR A 4 9.74 11.58 -9.80
C TYR A 4 9.65 12.75 -10.78
N GLU A 5 10.57 12.83 -11.74
CA GLU A 5 10.34 13.65 -12.95
C GLU A 5 10.02 12.74 -14.14
N ASP A 6 8.95 13.10 -14.86
CA ASP A 6 8.27 12.30 -15.89
C ASP A 6 9.14 11.94 -17.12
N GLU A 7 10.28 12.60 -17.30
CA GLU A 7 11.08 12.44 -18.52
C GLU A 7 12.07 11.25 -18.50
N ASP A 8 12.35 10.65 -17.34
CA ASP A 8 13.34 9.55 -17.23
C ASP A 8 13.07 8.61 -16.03
N PRO A 9 11.94 7.88 -16.02
CA PRO A 9 11.58 7.08 -14.86
C PRO A 9 12.47 5.84 -14.76
N CYS A 10 13.24 5.77 -13.68
CA CYS A 10 13.83 4.57 -13.09
C CYS A 10 15.05 3.91 -13.79
N GLN A 11 15.52 4.29 -14.98
CA GLN A 11 16.80 3.73 -15.48
C GLN A 11 18.02 4.27 -14.72
N LYS A 12 18.00 5.53 -14.27
CA LYS A 12 19.14 6.15 -13.56
C LYS A 12 19.46 5.56 -12.18
N PHE A 13 18.50 4.92 -11.52
CA PHE A 13 18.65 4.47 -10.12
C PHE A 13 18.69 2.95 -9.96
N ASN A 14 18.59 2.19 -11.07
CA ASN A 14 18.73 0.74 -11.04
C ASN A 14 20.15 0.34 -11.42
N ILE A 15 20.70 -0.64 -10.69
CA ILE A 15 21.91 -1.32 -11.14
C ILE A 15 21.51 -2.27 -12.27
N ILE A 16 21.99 -1.95 -13.47
CA ILE A 16 21.71 -2.69 -14.69
C ILE A 16 22.94 -3.47 -15.18
N GLY A 17 22.70 -4.63 -15.76
CA GLY A 17 23.73 -5.42 -16.44
C GLY A 17 24.01 -4.91 -17.85
N ASP A 18 24.95 -5.57 -18.53
CA ASP A 18 25.39 -5.22 -19.88
C ASP A 18 24.28 -5.25 -20.93
N ASN A 19 23.17 -5.96 -20.67
CA ASN A 19 22.02 -6.05 -21.57
C ASN A 19 20.84 -5.18 -21.11
N GLY A 20 21.05 -4.29 -20.13
CA GLY A 20 20.03 -3.39 -19.58
C GLY A 20 19.08 -4.04 -18.57
N GLU A 21 19.31 -5.29 -18.17
CA GLU A 21 18.52 -6.00 -17.18
C GLU A 21 18.82 -5.52 -15.76
N LYS A 22 17.81 -5.46 -14.88
CA LYS A 22 18.03 -5.17 -13.46
C LYS A 22 18.79 -6.33 -12.80
N ILE A 23 19.98 -6.06 -12.25
CA ILE A 23 20.82 -7.04 -11.56
C ILE A 23 20.83 -6.87 -10.03
N GLY A 24 20.34 -5.72 -9.54
CA GLY A 24 20.10 -5.47 -8.11
C GLY A 24 21.35 -5.09 -7.31
N PHE A 25 21.14 -4.66 -6.07
CA PHE A 25 22.21 -4.12 -5.20
C PHE A 25 23.27 -5.15 -4.81
N ALA A 26 22.94 -6.45 -4.79
CA ALA A 26 23.91 -7.49 -4.45
C ALA A 26 25.09 -7.53 -5.45
N SER A 27 24.83 -7.29 -6.74
CA SER A 27 25.87 -7.30 -7.78
C SER A 27 26.98 -6.27 -7.53
N PHE A 28 26.64 -5.11 -6.98
CA PHE A 28 27.63 -4.10 -6.61
C PHE A 28 28.56 -4.60 -5.50
N VAL A 29 27.99 -5.21 -4.45
CA VAL A 29 28.76 -5.74 -3.32
C VAL A 29 29.65 -6.92 -3.75
N GLU A 30 29.12 -7.80 -4.61
CA GLU A 30 29.86 -8.94 -5.16
C GLU A 30 31.06 -8.48 -6.00
N GLU A 31 30.87 -7.47 -6.86
CA GLU A 31 31.95 -6.93 -7.68
C GLU A 31 33.02 -6.21 -6.85
N MET A 32 32.61 -5.43 -5.83
CA MET A 32 33.55 -4.82 -4.89
C MET A 32 34.40 -5.87 -4.17
N LEU A 33 33.78 -6.94 -3.67
CA LEU A 33 34.49 -8.02 -2.99
C LEU A 33 35.45 -8.74 -3.93
N ARG A 34 35.03 -9.00 -5.18
CA ARG A 34 35.89 -9.59 -6.21
C ARG A 34 37.15 -8.75 -6.45
N ILE A 35 36.98 -7.44 -6.67
CA ILE A 35 38.10 -6.50 -6.87
C ILE A 35 39.04 -6.51 -5.65
N LEU A 36 38.48 -6.50 -4.44
CA LEU A 36 39.25 -6.50 -3.19
C LEU A 36 40.12 -7.76 -3.06
N VAL A 37 39.54 -8.94 -3.32
CA VAL A 37 40.25 -10.23 -3.28
C VAL A 37 41.32 -10.31 -4.37
N ASP A 38 41.04 -9.85 -5.60
CA ASP A 38 42.01 -9.79 -6.70
C ASP A 38 43.21 -8.88 -6.37
N LYS A 39 43.00 -7.86 -5.52
CA LYS A 39 44.06 -6.98 -5.00
C LYS A 39 44.83 -7.58 -3.82
N GLY A 40 44.49 -8.80 -3.40
CA GLY A 40 45.20 -9.57 -2.38
C GLY A 40 44.57 -9.57 -1.00
N ALA A 41 43.35 -9.04 -0.84
CA ALA A 41 42.64 -9.15 0.42
C ALA A 41 42.19 -10.60 0.69
N CYS A 42 42.23 -10.99 1.95
CA CYS A 42 41.74 -12.30 2.41
C CYS A 42 40.32 -12.17 2.95
N PHE A 43 39.43 -13.06 2.53
CA PHE A 43 38.03 -13.10 2.99
C PHE A 43 37.74 -14.39 3.75
N PHE A 44 37.21 -14.25 4.98
CA PHE A 44 36.99 -15.37 5.90
C PHE A 44 35.51 -15.46 6.32
N PRO A 45 34.64 -16.08 5.50
CA PRO A 45 33.24 -16.29 5.91
C PRO A 45 33.16 -17.24 7.11
N ARG A 46 32.08 -17.18 7.88
CA ARG A 46 31.84 -17.99 9.09
C ARG A 46 32.89 -17.77 10.21
N HIS A 47 33.46 -16.57 10.27
CA HIS A 47 34.31 -16.09 11.36
C HIS A 47 33.59 -14.93 12.05
N GLU A 48 32.55 -15.25 12.82
CA GLU A 48 31.82 -14.24 13.60
C GLU A 48 32.71 -13.74 14.74
N LEU A 49 33.01 -12.43 14.76
CA LEU A 49 33.76 -11.80 15.84
C LEU A 49 32.92 -11.81 17.12
N ILE A 50 33.50 -12.27 18.23
CA ILE A 50 32.79 -12.37 19.52
C ILE A 50 33.35 -11.47 20.61
N SER A 51 34.64 -11.12 20.57
CA SER A 51 35.27 -10.16 21.48
C SER A 51 36.50 -9.52 20.82
N ILE A 52 36.84 -8.33 21.32
CA ILE A 52 38.06 -7.60 21.02
C ILE A 52 38.75 -7.33 22.36
N ASP A 53 39.92 -7.91 22.57
CA ASP A 53 40.64 -7.83 23.82
C ASP A 53 41.96 -7.07 23.65
N TYR A 54 42.42 -6.43 24.72
CA TYR A 54 43.75 -5.84 24.75
C TYR A 54 44.80 -6.95 24.62
N GLU A 55 45.72 -6.82 23.66
CA GLU A 55 46.87 -7.70 23.51
C GLU A 55 48.13 -7.01 24.01
N ASP A 56 48.43 -5.84 23.45
CA ASP A 56 49.49 -4.92 23.86
C ASP A 56 49.17 -3.48 23.43
N ASP A 57 50.11 -2.54 23.66
CA ASP A 57 49.93 -1.13 23.37
C ASP A 57 49.73 -0.83 21.87
N GLU A 58 50.13 -1.73 20.97
CA GLU A 58 50.05 -1.55 19.51
C GLU A 58 48.98 -2.42 18.85
N SER A 59 48.39 -3.39 19.54
CA SER A 59 47.55 -4.41 18.92
C SER A 59 46.37 -4.87 19.77
N LYS A 60 45.37 -5.41 19.09
CA LYS A 60 44.14 -5.95 19.65
C LYS A 60 44.02 -7.42 19.27
N LEU A 61 43.62 -8.24 20.25
CA LEU A 61 43.29 -9.64 20.04
C LEU A 61 41.82 -9.77 19.65
N LEU A 62 41.58 -10.32 18.46
CA LEU A 62 40.26 -10.65 17.94
C LEU A 62 39.96 -12.11 18.23
N VAL A 63 38.82 -12.40 18.86
CA VAL A 63 38.37 -13.77 19.11
C VAL A 63 37.11 -14.04 18.29
N PHE A 64 37.08 -15.17 17.59
CA PHE A 64 35.97 -15.56 16.72
C PHE A 64 35.20 -16.76 17.28
N ALA A 65 33.90 -16.85 16.96
CA ALA A 65 32.99 -17.88 17.46
C ALA A 65 33.42 -19.31 17.11
N ASN A 66 34.20 -19.47 16.03
CA ASN A 66 34.73 -20.76 15.59
C ASN A 66 36.02 -21.18 16.33
N GLY A 67 36.47 -20.40 17.31
CA GLY A 67 37.67 -20.66 18.12
C GLY A 67 38.97 -20.14 17.51
N VAL A 68 38.92 -19.51 16.33
CA VAL A 68 40.08 -18.81 15.76
C VAL A 68 40.31 -17.50 16.52
N SER A 69 41.57 -17.09 16.62
CA SER A 69 41.95 -15.75 17.05
C SER A 69 42.91 -15.10 16.06
N ALA A 70 42.94 -13.78 16.05
CA ALA A 70 43.87 -12.99 15.23
C ALA A 70 44.32 -11.74 15.99
N SER A 71 45.52 -11.25 15.67
CA SER A 71 46.04 -9.98 16.18
C SER A 71 45.93 -8.91 15.09
N ALA A 72 45.49 -7.70 15.44
CA ALA A 72 45.38 -6.58 14.52
C ALA A 72 45.90 -5.29 15.17
N LYS A 73 46.71 -4.52 14.42
CA LYS A 73 47.17 -3.19 14.86
C LYS A 73 46.12 -2.10 14.65
N GLU A 74 45.49 -2.14 13.49
CA GLU A 74 44.40 -1.26 13.09
C GLU A 74 43.15 -2.11 12.86
N LEU A 75 42.00 -1.64 13.34
CA LEU A 75 40.75 -2.37 13.23
C LEU A 75 39.66 -1.49 12.62
N ILE A 76 39.07 -1.96 11.52
CA ILE A 76 37.87 -1.35 10.93
C ILE A 76 36.70 -2.31 11.16
N LEU A 77 35.66 -1.81 11.84
CA LEU A 77 34.43 -2.54 12.14
C LEU A 77 33.28 -1.96 11.33
N ASN A 78 32.93 -2.63 10.23
CA ASN A 78 31.65 -2.39 9.57
C ASN A 78 30.55 -3.22 10.23
N MET A 79 30.10 -2.76 11.39
CA MET A 79 29.10 -3.43 12.20
C MET A 79 27.99 -2.46 12.64
N PRO A 80 26.71 -2.84 12.51
CA PRO A 80 25.61 -2.08 13.08
C PRO A 80 25.58 -2.19 14.61
N GLN A 81 24.75 -1.36 15.23
CA GLN A 81 24.72 -1.16 16.68
C GLN A 81 24.66 -2.46 17.47
N ARG A 82 23.73 -3.36 17.12
CA ARG A 82 23.45 -4.53 17.96
C ARG A 82 24.58 -5.57 17.93
N PRO A 83 25.10 -6.04 16.77
CA PRO A 83 26.29 -6.87 16.73
C PRO A 83 27.49 -6.22 17.44
N LEU A 84 27.68 -4.91 17.25
CA LEU A 84 28.77 -4.19 17.91
C LEU A 84 28.64 -4.22 19.45
N LEU A 85 27.45 -3.94 19.98
CA LEU A 85 27.18 -4.06 21.42
C LEU A 85 27.41 -5.49 21.95
N GLN A 86 27.13 -6.52 21.16
CA GLN A 86 27.38 -7.91 21.55
C GLN A 86 28.87 -8.22 21.67
N VAL A 87 29.67 -7.73 20.72
CA VAL A 87 31.14 -7.82 20.78
C VAL A 87 31.65 -7.05 21.99
N MET A 88 31.28 -5.77 22.13
CA MET A 88 31.78 -4.89 23.18
C MET A 88 31.46 -5.38 24.60
N ARG A 89 30.30 -6.00 24.82
CA ARG A 89 29.94 -6.60 26.13
C ARG A 89 30.79 -7.81 26.52
N LYS A 90 31.50 -8.42 25.56
CA LYS A 90 32.39 -9.56 25.78
C LYS A 90 33.87 -9.19 25.68
N SER A 91 34.16 -7.97 25.20
CA SER A 91 35.49 -7.41 25.04
C SER A 91 36.11 -6.97 26.37
N SER A 92 37.43 -7.02 26.46
CA SER A 92 38.21 -6.49 27.57
C SER A 92 39.33 -5.56 27.06
N LEU A 93 39.04 -4.26 27.01
CA LEU A 93 39.93 -3.24 26.43
C LEU A 93 40.76 -2.44 27.46
N GLN A 94 40.69 -2.81 28.75
CA GLN A 94 41.40 -2.11 29.86
C GLN A 94 41.10 -0.61 29.93
N LEU A 95 39.84 -0.23 29.77
CA LEU A 95 39.41 1.17 29.77
C LEU A 95 39.17 1.69 31.19
N GLU A 96 39.37 2.99 31.39
CA GLU A 96 38.88 3.68 32.57
C GLU A 96 37.35 3.78 32.54
N VAL A 97 36.72 3.84 33.71
CA VAL A 97 35.25 3.80 33.85
C VAL A 97 34.56 4.91 33.04
N ASP A 98 35.12 6.12 33.04
CA ASP A 98 34.54 7.25 32.32
C ASP A 98 34.65 7.08 30.79
N GLU A 99 35.72 6.44 30.31
CA GLU A 99 35.92 6.15 28.89
C GLU A 99 34.99 5.03 28.41
N GLU A 100 34.86 3.96 29.21
CA GLU A 100 33.92 2.89 28.96
C GLU A 100 32.47 3.42 28.92
N SER A 101 32.10 4.28 29.88
CA SER A 101 30.79 4.94 29.89
C SER A 101 30.57 5.75 28.62
N ARG A 102 31.53 6.61 28.24
CA ARG A 102 31.42 7.43 27.01
C ARG A 102 31.21 6.57 25.76
N ILE A 103 31.93 5.45 25.65
CA ILE A 103 31.78 4.54 24.52
C ILE A 103 30.38 3.94 24.52
N PHE A 104 29.90 3.39 25.65
CA PHE A 104 28.56 2.83 25.68
C PHE A 104 27.47 3.89 25.45
N ASP A 105 27.60 5.09 25.98
CA ASP A 105 26.66 6.19 25.72
C ASP A 105 26.60 6.49 24.22
N SER A 106 27.76 6.54 23.56
CA SER A 106 27.87 6.71 22.10
C SER A 106 27.23 5.54 21.33
N LEU A 107 27.44 4.30 21.77
CA LEU A 107 26.86 3.14 21.09
C LEU A 107 25.33 3.06 21.27
N HIS A 108 24.78 3.64 22.33
CA HIS A 108 23.34 3.69 22.61
C HIS A 108 22.65 4.97 22.10
N SER A 109 23.36 5.89 21.45
CA SER A 109 22.77 7.14 20.91
C SER A 109 22.00 6.95 19.59
N VAL A 110 21.82 5.70 19.16
CA VAL A 110 21.10 5.33 17.95
C VAL A 110 20.07 4.26 18.28
N GLN A 111 19.01 4.18 17.49
CA GLN A 111 17.98 3.16 17.63
C GLN A 111 17.66 2.55 16.28
N THR A 112 17.47 1.23 16.27
CA THR A 112 17.15 0.51 15.04
C THR A 112 15.68 0.56 14.68
N GLU A 113 15.40 0.66 13.39
CA GLU A 113 14.06 0.57 12.82
C GLU A 113 13.77 -0.87 12.37
N ILE A 114 12.55 -1.36 12.65
CA ILE A 114 12.11 -2.69 12.22
C ILE A 114 11.50 -2.55 10.84
N VAL A 115 11.93 -3.42 9.92
CA VAL A 115 11.57 -3.32 8.51
C VAL A 115 11.05 -4.66 8.02
N THR A 116 9.96 -4.62 7.26
CA THR A 116 9.44 -5.79 6.54
C THR A 116 9.24 -5.45 5.08
N LYS A 117 9.71 -6.35 4.20
CA LYS A 117 9.40 -6.35 2.77
C LYS A 117 8.71 -7.65 2.38
N LEU A 118 7.66 -7.56 1.59
CA LEU A 118 6.99 -8.70 0.98
C LEU A 118 7.05 -8.58 -0.54
N TYR A 119 7.73 -9.52 -1.18
CA TYR A 119 7.70 -9.68 -2.62
C TYR A 119 6.78 -10.85 -2.99
N LEU A 120 5.85 -10.62 -3.91
CA LEU A 120 4.93 -11.63 -4.43
C LEU A 120 5.32 -11.97 -5.87
N TYR A 121 5.57 -13.24 -6.16
CA TYR A 121 5.88 -13.69 -7.51
C TYR A 121 4.62 -14.10 -8.27
N TYR A 122 4.43 -13.51 -9.45
CA TYR A 122 3.35 -13.83 -10.36
C TYR A 122 3.89 -14.29 -11.71
N ASN A 123 3.31 -15.37 -12.26
CA ASN A 123 3.57 -15.85 -13.62
C ASN A 123 2.94 -14.97 -14.71
N ASN A 124 2.02 -14.09 -14.33
CA ASN A 124 1.53 -13.00 -15.15
C ASN A 124 1.55 -11.72 -14.29
N SER A 125 2.37 -10.75 -14.68
CA SER A 125 2.51 -9.47 -13.98
C SER A 125 1.31 -8.57 -14.27
N TRP A 126 0.16 -8.88 -13.67
CA TRP A 126 -1.13 -8.19 -13.88
C TRP A 126 -1.07 -6.67 -13.74
N TRP A 127 -0.12 -6.12 -12.97
CA TRP A 127 0.06 -4.67 -12.85
C TRP A 127 0.56 -4.04 -14.15
N HIS A 128 1.33 -4.76 -14.97
CA HIS A 128 1.69 -4.33 -16.32
C HIS A 128 0.47 -4.30 -17.26
N ASP A 129 -0.48 -5.24 -17.11
CA ASP A 129 -1.73 -5.24 -17.88
C ASP A 129 -2.61 -4.02 -17.55
N LEU A 130 -2.43 -3.43 -16.37
CA LEU A 130 -3.08 -2.19 -15.93
C LEU A 130 -2.22 -0.93 -16.21
N GLY A 131 -1.05 -1.07 -16.85
CA GLY A 131 -0.14 0.05 -17.12
C GLY A 131 0.64 0.56 -15.91
N LEU A 132 0.55 -0.11 -14.76
CA LEU A 132 1.18 0.30 -13.50
C LEU A 132 2.62 -0.18 -13.46
N THR A 133 3.55 0.63 -13.97
CA THR A 133 4.98 0.28 -14.03
C THR A 133 5.86 1.09 -13.07
N ASN A 134 5.30 2.12 -12.45
CA ASN A 134 5.93 2.99 -11.47
C ASN A 134 4.91 3.44 -10.42
N GLY A 135 5.38 4.15 -9.40
CA GLY A 135 4.54 4.64 -8.30
C GLY A 135 4.39 3.65 -7.15
N ASP A 136 3.73 4.17 -6.12
CA ASP A 136 3.47 3.50 -4.85
C ASP A 136 1.97 3.29 -4.66
N PHE A 137 1.61 2.38 -3.76
CA PHE A 137 0.22 2.13 -3.41
C PHE A 137 0.07 1.73 -1.95
N GLU A 138 -1.00 2.20 -1.30
CA GLU A 138 -1.21 1.98 0.12
C GLU A 138 -2.68 1.72 0.47
N MET A 139 -2.93 0.73 1.32
CA MET A 139 -4.20 0.44 1.96
C MET A 139 -3.94 -0.08 3.38
N PRO A 140 -4.62 0.47 4.40
CA PRO A 140 -4.38 0.09 5.79
C PRO A 140 -4.68 -1.39 6.05
N GLY A 141 -3.91 -2.00 6.95
CA GLY A 141 -4.12 -3.37 7.45
C GLY A 141 -4.35 -3.40 8.95
N ASP A 142 -4.52 -4.61 9.50
CA ASP A 142 -4.69 -4.84 10.93
C ASP A 142 -4.12 -6.22 11.35
N ALA A 143 -4.41 -6.68 12.56
CA ALA A 143 -3.92 -7.98 13.04
C ALA A 143 -4.43 -9.19 12.22
N ARG A 144 -5.51 -9.04 11.45
CA ARG A 144 -6.15 -10.06 10.60
C ARG A 144 -5.93 -9.81 9.11
N ASN A 145 -5.78 -8.56 8.70
CA ASN A 145 -5.66 -8.13 7.32
C ASN A 145 -4.25 -7.63 7.04
N MET A 146 -3.68 -8.07 5.92
CA MET A 146 -2.35 -7.64 5.52
C MET A 146 -2.46 -6.14 5.21
N VAL A 147 -1.52 -5.35 5.71
CA VAL A 147 -1.30 -4.01 5.15
C VAL A 147 -0.97 -4.18 3.66
N VAL A 148 -1.25 -3.18 2.87
CA VAL A 148 -0.74 -3.10 1.50
C VAL A 148 0.01 -1.79 1.45
N LYS A 149 1.32 -1.82 1.27
CA LYS A 149 2.15 -0.62 1.15
C LYS A 149 3.29 -0.89 0.18
N GLY A 150 2.96 -0.97 -1.10
CA GLY A 150 3.84 -1.52 -2.12
C GLY A 150 4.33 -0.50 -3.14
N ARG A 151 5.19 -0.99 -4.04
CA ARG A 151 5.74 -0.22 -5.17
C ARG A 151 5.79 -1.07 -6.42
N TYR A 152 5.34 -0.53 -7.54
CA TYR A 152 5.29 -1.27 -8.81
C TYR A 152 6.67 -1.46 -9.46
N HIS A 153 7.64 -0.60 -9.13
CA HIS A 153 8.95 -0.53 -9.80
C HIS A 153 10.09 -1.28 -9.10
N ASP A 154 9.91 -1.67 -7.83
CA ASP A 154 10.97 -2.27 -7.01
C ASP A 154 11.19 -3.77 -7.28
N GLY A 155 10.16 -4.46 -7.78
CA GLY A 155 10.24 -5.88 -8.09
C GLY A 155 10.92 -6.16 -9.44
N HIS A 156 11.58 -7.32 -9.55
CA HIS A 156 12.12 -7.79 -10.83
C HIS A 156 10.98 -8.27 -11.71
N VAL A 157 10.81 -7.65 -12.89
CA VAL A 157 9.90 -8.13 -13.95
C VAL A 157 10.69 -8.45 -15.22
N LYS A 158 10.36 -9.57 -15.86
CA LYS A 158 10.84 -9.92 -17.21
C LYS A 158 9.66 -10.03 -18.14
N CYS A 159 9.81 -9.50 -19.35
CA CYS A 159 8.81 -9.58 -20.40
C CYS A 159 9.38 -10.32 -21.62
N GLY A 160 8.61 -11.24 -22.18
CA GLY A 160 8.90 -11.93 -23.43
C GLY A 160 8.61 -11.06 -24.65
N GLU A 161 9.10 -11.49 -25.82
CA GLU A 161 8.81 -10.83 -27.10
C GLU A 161 7.32 -10.84 -27.47
N ASP A 162 6.55 -11.77 -26.90
CA ASP A 162 5.10 -11.88 -27.05
C ASP A 162 4.31 -10.90 -26.17
N GLY A 163 4.99 -10.07 -25.38
CA GLY A 163 4.41 -9.12 -24.44
C GLY A 163 3.99 -9.72 -23.11
N SER A 164 4.17 -11.03 -22.89
CA SER A 164 3.89 -11.64 -21.58
C SER A 164 4.96 -11.23 -20.56
N CYS A 165 4.55 -10.77 -19.39
CA CYS A 165 5.44 -10.36 -18.31
C CYS A 165 5.23 -11.22 -17.06
N TYR A 166 6.31 -11.54 -16.36
CA TYR A 166 6.27 -12.27 -15.10
C TYR A 166 7.34 -11.74 -14.14
N GLY A 167 7.14 -11.91 -12.84
CA GLY A 167 8.10 -11.44 -11.87
C GLY A 167 7.53 -11.13 -10.50
N PHE A 168 8.30 -10.35 -9.75
CA PHE A 168 7.98 -9.92 -8.41
C PHE A 168 7.30 -8.56 -8.39
N LEU A 169 6.28 -8.42 -7.54
CA LEU A 169 5.74 -7.15 -7.07
C LEU A 169 6.19 -6.95 -5.62
N LEU A 170 6.70 -5.77 -5.27
CA LEU A 170 6.86 -5.37 -3.87
C LEU A 170 5.48 -4.99 -3.36
N ALA A 171 4.79 -5.93 -2.71
CA ALA A 171 3.43 -5.74 -2.22
C ALA A 171 3.39 -4.97 -0.90
N ASP A 172 4.43 -5.14 -0.08
CA ASP A 172 4.60 -4.42 1.17
C ASP A 172 6.04 -4.02 1.40
N TYR A 173 6.23 -2.77 1.78
CA TYR A 173 7.44 -2.23 2.36
C TYR A 173 7.04 -1.33 3.52
N VAL A 174 7.09 -1.92 4.72
CA VAL A 174 6.65 -1.27 5.95
C VAL A 174 7.78 -1.23 6.95
N HIS A 175 7.82 -0.16 7.73
CA HIS A 175 8.84 0.04 8.74
C HIS A 175 8.32 0.93 9.86
N ASP A 176 8.75 0.63 11.08
CA ASP A 176 8.51 1.44 12.27
C ASP A 176 9.40 0.95 13.43
N PHE A 177 9.60 1.76 14.46
CA PHE A 177 10.43 1.37 15.62
C PHE A 177 9.78 0.30 16.50
N GLY A 178 8.45 0.29 16.63
CA GLY A 178 7.72 -0.70 17.44
C GLY A 178 7.56 -2.05 16.74
N GLY A 179 7.75 -2.08 15.43
CA GLY A 179 7.37 -3.11 14.50
C GLY A 179 5.87 -3.44 14.54
N GLU A 180 5.02 -2.44 14.78
CA GLU A 180 3.56 -2.53 14.72
C GLU A 180 3.08 -2.85 13.30
N GLN A 181 3.64 -2.20 12.29
CA GLN A 181 3.28 -2.44 10.89
C GLN A 181 3.73 -3.84 10.42
N SER A 182 4.74 -4.40 11.09
CA SER A 182 5.24 -5.74 10.82
C SER A 182 4.43 -6.86 11.52
N GLN A 183 3.49 -6.53 12.42
CA GLN A 183 2.83 -7.52 13.30
C GLN A 183 2.11 -8.63 12.53
N PHE A 184 1.40 -8.27 11.45
CA PHE A 184 0.71 -9.25 10.60
C PHE A 184 1.69 -10.31 10.06
N PHE A 185 2.88 -9.89 9.64
CA PHE A 185 3.87 -10.76 8.99
C PHE A 185 4.65 -11.65 9.96
N ARG A 186 4.82 -11.21 11.23
CA ARG A 186 5.61 -11.94 12.25
C ARG A 186 5.17 -13.39 12.45
N ARG A 187 3.88 -13.69 12.25
CA ARG A 187 3.35 -15.07 12.38
C ARG A 187 3.75 -16.00 11.23
N TYR A 188 4.13 -15.44 10.09
CA TYR A 188 4.58 -16.18 8.91
C TYR A 188 6.11 -16.24 8.81
N GLN A 189 6.84 -15.47 9.62
CA GLN A 189 8.29 -15.61 9.76
C GLN A 189 8.60 -16.94 10.45
N ARG A 190 9.32 -17.83 9.76
CA ARG A 190 9.59 -19.20 10.27
C ARG A 190 10.64 -19.24 11.37
N ASP A 191 11.67 -18.42 11.24
CA ASP A 191 12.72 -18.29 12.24
C ASP A 191 13.06 -16.81 12.43
N ARG A 192 13.09 -16.37 13.68
CA ARG A 192 13.17 -14.94 14.03
C ARG A 192 14.51 -14.29 13.66
N PRO A 193 15.66 -14.99 13.81
CA PRO A 193 16.96 -14.49 13.38
C PRO A 193 17.19 -14.59 11.88
N GLU A 194 16.49 -15.49 11.17
CA GLU A 194 16.56 -15.59 9.72
C GLU A 194 15.72 -14.48 9.09
N PRO A 195 16.34 -13.51 8.40
CA PRO A 195 15.60 -12.40 7.81
C PRO A 195 14.65 -12.84 6.70
N VAL A 196 14.92 -13.95 6.01
CA VAL A 196 14.15 -14.34 4.81
C VAL A 196 13.32 -15.60 5.03
N THR A 197 12.03 -15.51 4.76
CA THR A 197 11.12 -16.66 4.69
C THR A 197 10.49 -16.76 3.32
N ILE A 198 10.65 -17.93 2.68
CA ILE A 198 9.93 -18.27 1.44
C ILE A 198 8.60 -18.92 1.82
N ILE A 199 7.51 -18.30 1.39
CA ILE A 199 6.13 -18.79 1.58
C ILE A 199 5.66 -19.32 0.23
N SER A 200 5.24 -20.59 0.18
CA SER A 200 4.84 -21.26 -1.08
C SER A 200 3.42 -21.81 -1.00
N ASN A 201 2.82 -22.08 -2.15
CA ASN A 201 1.48 -22.69 -2.23
C ASN A 201 1.45 -24.21 -1.91
N THR A 202 2.59 -24.80 -1.55
CA THR A 202 2.76 -26.24 -1.34
C THR A 202 2.08 -26.73 -0.05
N ASP A 203 2.01 -25.88 0.97
CA ASP A 203 1.36 -26.14 2.25
C ASP A 203 0.09 -25.27 2.43
N ILE A 204 -0.76 -25.67 3.38
CA ILE A 204 -2.07 -25.03 3.58
C ILE A 204 -1.93 -23.60 4.11
N GLU A 205 -0.95 -23.35 4.98
CA GLU A 205 -0.70 -22.03 5.57
C GLU A 205 -0.19 -21.07 4.50
N GLY A 206 0.82 -21.48 3.73
CA GLY A 206 1.37 -20.67 2.65
C GLY A 206 0.35 -20.39 1.55
N ARG A 207 -0.47 -21.37 1.17
CA ARG A 207 -1.58 -21.13 0.22
C ARG A 207 -2.61 -20.13 0.76
N ALA A 208 -2.98 -20.22 2.04
CA ALA A 208 -3.90 -19.28 2.66
C ALA A 208 -3.31 -17.86 2.69
N PHE A 209 -2.02 -17.72 3.01
CA PHE A 209 -1.31 -16.46 2.97
C PHE A 209 -1.30 -15.84 1.56
N LEU A 210 -0.93 -16.62 0.54
CA LEU A 210 -0.85 -16.13 -0.85
C LEU A 210 -2.21 -15.70 -1.38
N ASN A 211 -3.27 -16.47 -1.09
CA ASN A 211 -4.65 -16.08 -1.43
C ASN A 211 -5.08 -14.79 -0.71
N HIS A 212 -4.74 -14.66 0.58
CA HIS A 212 -5.03 -13.46 1.35
C HIS A 212 -4.31 -12.24 0.79
N ALA A 213 -3.01 -12.33 0.55
CA ALA A 213 -2.21 -11.26 -0.05
C ALA A 213 -2.74 -10.86 -1.43
N HIS A 214 -3.11 -11.84 -2.26
CA HIS A 214 -3.73 -11.60 -3.56
C HIS A 214 -5.06 -10.84 -3.43
N ASN A 215 -5.95 -11.31 -2.56
CA ASN A 215 -7.26 -10.68 -2.35
C ASN A 215 -7.13 -9.23 -1.84
N ARG A 216 -6.13 -8.94 -1.00
CA ARG A 216 -5.85 -7.58 -0.53
C ARG A 216 -5.41 -6.66 -1.66
N LEU A 217 -4.58 -7.16 -2.59
CA LEU A 217 -4.22 -6.40 -3.79
C LEU A 217 -5.43 -6.20 -4.71
N VAL A 218 -6.26 -7.23 -4.89
CA VAL A 218 -7.51 -7.13 -5.66
C VAL A 218 -8.43 -6.07 -5.06
N GLU A 219 -8.59 -6.06 -3.74
CA GLU A 219 -9.40 -5.08 -3.01
C GLU A 219 -8.92 -3.65 -3.26
N PHE A 220 -7.63 -3.38 -3.03
CA PHE A 220 -7.08 -2.04 -3.26
C PHE A 220 -7.30 -1.57 -4.69
N HIS A 221 -6.92 -2.39 -5.68
CA HIS A 221 -6.99 -1.99 -7.08
C HIS A 221 -8.42 -1.90 -7.60
N ARG A 222 -9.40 -2.58 -6.97
CA ARG A 222 -10.80 -2.48 -7.40
C ARG A 222 -11.54 -1.34 -6.74
N TYR A 223 -11.19 -0.98 -5.51
CA TYR A 223 -12.06 -0.18 -4.65
C TYR A 223 -11.38 1.02 -3.99
N GLU A 224 -10.07 0.98 -3.75
CA GLU A 224 -9.39 1.97 -2.88
C GLU A 224 -8.37 2.83 -3.65
N ASN A 225 -8.01 2.45 -4.88
CA ASN A 225 -7.10 3.26 -5.72
C ASN A 225 -7.84 4.37 -6.46
N GLU A 226 -8.19 5.45 -5.75
CA GLU A 226 -8.97 6.59 -6.27
C GLU A 226 -8.28 7.35 -7.41
N ASN A 227 -6.95 7.31 -7.49
CA ASN A 227 -6.16 8.04 -8.49
C ASN A 227 -5.71 7.16 -9.66
N ALA A 228 -6.31 5.98 -9.83
CA ALA A 228 -5.97 5.07 -10.91
C ALA A 228 -6.39 5.61 -12.28
N ASP A 229 -5.52 5.43 -13.28
CA ASP A 229 -5.84 5.65 -14.71
C ASP A 229 -6.74 4.54 -15.29
N TYR A 230 -7.26 3.64 -14.45
CA TYR A 230 -8.13 2.53 -14.80
C TYR A 230 -9.32 2.45 -13.84
N THR A 231 -10.43 1.86 -14.28
CA THR A 231 -11.63 1.65 -13.44
C THR A 231 -11.55 0.33 -12.67
N GLY A 232 -12.30 0.22 -11.56
CA GLY A 232 -12.42 -1.03 -10.80
C GLY A 232 -12.91 -2.22 -11.64
N PHE A 233 -13.68 -1.98 -12.71
CA PHE A 233 -14.08 -3.01 -13.68
C PHE A 233 -12.93 -3.47 -14.58
N GLN A 234 -12.09 -2.55 -15.05
CA GLN A 234 -10.87 -2.90 -15.80
C GLN A 234 -9.94 -3.74 -14.91
N ALA A 235 -9.73 -3.32 -13.66
CA ALA A 235 -9.01 -4.11 -12.66
C ALA A 235 -9.63 -5.50 -12.47
N GLN A 236 -10.94 -5.60 -12.28
CA GLN A 236 -11.63 -6.89 -12.13
C GLN A 236 -11.47 -7.79 -13.36
N THR A 237 -11.47 -7.23 -14.57
CA THR A 237 -11.30 -7.98 -15.80
C THR A 237 -9.90 -8.60 -15.89
N VAL A 238 -8.87 -7.89 -15.43
CA VAL A 238 -7.51 -8.42 -15.28
C VAL A 238 -7.47 -9.51 -14.20
N PHE A 239 -7.99 -9.23 -13.00
CA PHE A 239 -7.94 -10.19 -11.88
C PHE A 239 -8.76 -11.47 -12.12
N ARG A 240 -9.83 -11.44 -12.94
CA ARG A 240 -10.58 -12.66 -13.31
C ARG A 240 -9.73 -13.71 -14.04
N LYS A 241 -8.62 -13.30 -14.65
CA LYS A 241 -7.69 -14.17 -15.36
C LYS A 241 -6.42 -14.45 -14.55
N GLN A 242 -6.30 -13.84 -13.38
CA GLN A 242 -5.09 -13.86 -12.59
C GLN A 242 -5.19 -14.90 -11.48
N ASP A 243 -4.27 -15.86 -11.49
CA ASP A 243 -4.09 -16.74 -10.35
C ASP A 243 -3.38 -15.99 -9.20
N PRO A 244 -3.63 -16.40 -7.94
CA PRO A 244 -2.82 -15.97 -6.79
C PRO A 244 -1.31 -16.18 -7.03
N PRO A 245 -0.44 -15.42 -6.34
CA PRO A 245 1.00 -15.53 -6.51
C PRO A 245 1.48 -16.95 -6.21
N GLU A 246 2.48 -17.42 -6.96
CA GLU A 246 2.99 -18.79 -6.85
C GLU A 246 3.73 -19.00 -5.52
N PHE A 247 4.52 -17.99 -5.14
CA PHE A 247 5.21 -17.92 -3.88
C PHE A 247 5.48 -16.46 -3.50
N ALA A 248 5.88 -16.25 -2.25
CA ALA A 248 6.28 -14.97 -1.71
C ALA A 248 7.63 -15.06 -1.03
N VAL A 249 8.37 -13.96 -1.05
CA VAL A 249 9.59 -13.75 -0.27
C VAL A 249 9.26 -12.70 0.78
N LEU A 250 9.10 -13.16 2.02
CA LEU A 250 8.93 -12.30 3.18
C LEU A 250 10.29 -12.05 3.80
N ALA A 251 10.74 -10.80 3.80
CA ALA A 251 11.98 -10.39 4.43
C ALA A 251 11.67 -9.48 5.63
N THR A 252 12.14 -9.84 6.82
CA THR A 252 11.96 -9.07 8.05
C THR A 252 13.29 -8.83 8.74
N TRP A 253 13.67 -7.56 8.85
CA TRP A 253 14.82 -7.09 9.62
C TRP A 253 14.33 -6.54 10.95
N ASN A 254 14.54 -7.30 12.01
CA ASN A 254 14.13 -6.96 13.36
C ASN A 254 15.31 -7.13 14.34
N ILE A 255 15.10 -6.82 15.62
CA ILE A 255 16.14 -6.91 16.65
C ILE A 255 16.76 -8.30 16.83
N ALA A 256 16.12 -9.38 16.38
CA ALA A 256 16.67 -10.73 16.43
C ALA A 256 17.45 -11.11 15.17
N THR A 257 17.33 -10.34 14.07
CA THR A 257 17.95 -10.64 12.78
C THR A 257 19.46 -10.77 12.93
N PHE A 258 19.98 -11.94 12.57
CA PHE A 258 21.39 -12.26 12.70
C PHE A 258 22.27 -11.31 11.90
N GLY A 259 23.36 -10.83 12.50
CA GLY A 259 24.36 -9.96 11.85
C GLY A 259 23.91 -8.51 11.57
N ALA A 260 22.63 -8.17 11.71
CA ALA A 260 22.10 -6.82 11.47
C ALA A 260 21.46 -6.21 12.71
N GLY A 261 20.51 -6.92 13.33
CA GLY A 261 19.76 -6.42 14.48
C GLY A 261 18.69 -5.38 14.16
N GLY A 262 18.31 -5.22 12.90
CA GLY A 262 17.21 -4.39 12.39
C GLY A 262 17.48 -3.96 10.95
N GLY A 263 16.65 -3.08 10.38
CA GLY A 263 16.76 -2.68 8.98
C GLY A 263 17.77 -1.55 8.75
N TRP A 264 17.65 -0.48 9.53
CA TRP A 264 18.60 0.63 9.63
C TRP A 264 18.48 1.30 11.00
N HIS A 265 19.13 2.45 11.22
CA HIS A 265 19.11 3.16 12.50
C HIS A 265 18.72 4.64 12.37
N HIS A 266 18.45 5.29 13.49
CA HIS A 266 18.26 6.74 13.61
C HIS A 266 18.94 7.25 14.88
N TRP A 267 19.37 8.51 14.88
CA TRP A 267 19.89 9.16 16.10
C TRP A 267 18.75 9.38 17.12
N THR A 268 19.00 8.98 18.37
CA THR A 268 18.12 9.25 19.52
C THR A 268 18.66 10.33 20.45
N ASP A 269 19.93 10.68 20.31
CA ASP A 269 20.59 11.77 21.03
C ASP A 269 21.53 12.52 20.06
N LEU A 270 21.39 13.85 20.01
CA LEU A 270 22.22 14.72 19.17
C LEU A 270 23.31 15.48 19.92
N ASP A 271 23.31 15.46 21.26
CA ASP A 271 24.16 16.34 22.06
C ASP A 271 25.66 16.08 21.85
N ASN A 272 26.03 14.90 21.33
CA ASN A 272 27.42 14.50 21.09
C ASN A 272 27.62 13.67 19.80
N VAL A 273 26.88 13.93 18.71
CA VAL A 273 26.95 13.11 17.48
C VAL A 273 28.36 12.95 16.94
N ASP A 274 29.16 14.01 16.83
CA ASP A 274 30.52 13.92 16.28
C ASP A 274 31.39 12.90 17.04
N LYS A 275 31.25 12.83 18.37
CA LYS A 275 31.94 11.84 19.20
C LYS A 275 31.33 10.45 19.05
N ALA A 276 30.02 10.37 18.89
CA ALA A 276 29.30 9.12 18.73
C ALA A 276 29.50 8.45 17.37
N MET A 277 29.82 9.22 16.32
CA MET A 277 30.19 8.70 15.00
C MET A 277 31.54 7.96 15.00
N LYS A 278 32.45 8.33 15.91
CA LYS A 278 33.82 7.81 16.00
C LYS A 278 34.15 7.34 17.43
N PRO A 279 33.34 6.45 18.02
CA PRO A 279 33.31 6.25 19.48
C PRO A 279 34.61 5.68 20.03
N MET A 280 35.34 4.90 19.23
CA MET A 280 36.52 4.12 19.66
C MET A 280 37.78 4.42 18.85
N ASN A 281 37.79 5.50 18.05
CA ASN A 281 38.93 5.81 17.17
C ASN A 281 40.23 6.05 17.96
N GLU A 282 40.16 6.61 19.16
CA GLU A 282 41.31 6.80 20.06
C GLU A 282 41.98 5.48 20.47
N LEU A 283 41.27 4.35 20.34
CA LEU A 283 41.76 3.00 20.65
C LEU A 283 42.33 2.27 19.40
N GLY A 284 42.36 2.92 18.23
CA GLY A 284 42.68 2.29 16.94
C GLY A 284 41.56 1.38 16.42
N ILE A 285 40.31 1.60 16.89
CA ILE A 285 39.13 0.84 16.49
C ILE A 285 38.15 1.78 15.79
N HIS A 286 38.05 1.66 14.47
CA HIS A 286 37.23 2.52 13.64
C HIS A 286 35.91 1.86 13.28
N VAL A 287 34.80 2.39 13.78
CA VAL A 287 33.46 1.89 13.46
C VAL A 287 32.95 2.61 12.21
N ILE A 288 32.65 1.87 11.15
CA ILE A 288 32.23 2.40 9.85
C ILE A 288 30.94 1.71 9.43
N ASN A 289 29.79 2.29 9.76
CA ASN A 289 28.49 1.70 9.44
C ASN A 289 27.43 2.80 9.31
N GLU A 290 26.34 2.54 8.58
CA GLU A 290 25.27 3.54 8.40
C GLU A 290 24.69 3.98 9.75
N ALA A 291 24.67 3.07 10.73
CA ALA A 291 24.14 3.29 12.05
C ALA A 291 24.71 4.55 12.73
N TYR A 292 26.00 4.80 12.54
CA TYR A 292 26.75 5.90 13.15
C TYR A 292 27.14 6.96 12.12
N SER A 293 26.39 7.07 11.03
CA SER A 293 26.63 8.03 9.96
C SER A 293 25.65 9.21 10.04
N LYS A 294 25.93 10.24 9.25
CA LYS A 294 25.01 11.37 9.08
C LYS A 294 23.78 11.03 8.25
N LEU A 295 23.91 10.04 7.36
CA LEU A 295 22.87 9.63 6.42
C LEU A 295 22.46 8.17 6.67
N GLN A 296 21.74 7.95 7.77
CA GLN A 296 21.24 6.63 8.13
C GLN A 296 20.17 6.13 7.15
N GLY A 297 20.05 4.81 7.00
CA GLY A 297 19.11 4.18 6.05
C GLY A 297 19.61 4.10 4.61
N TRP A 298 20.78 4.66 4.31
CA TRP A 298 21.36 4.70 2.97
C TRP A 298 22.80 4.17 2.97
N ALA A 299 23.22 3.54 1.86
CA ALA A 299 24.57 3.02 1.71
C ALA A 299 25.62 4.15 1.71
N GLU A 300 25.22 5.30 1.18
CA GLU A 300 25.99 6.54 1.13
C GLU A 300 26.44 6.99 2.52
N GLY A 301 25.62 6.80 3.56
CA GLY A 301 26.02 7.11 4.94
C GLY A 301 27.24 6.31 5.39
N ALA A 302 27.26 5.01 5.10
CA ALA A 302 28.41 4.16 5.39
C ALA A 302 29.65 4.54 4.55
N LEU A 303 29.46 4.91 3.27
CA LEU A 303 30.56 5.33 2.38
C LEU A 303 31.20 6.64 2.82
N LEU A 304 30.40 7.65 3.19
CA LEU A 304 30.92 8.94 3.66
C LEU A 304 31.69 8.80 4.97
N LEU A 305 31.16 8.01 5.90
CA LEU A 305 31.88 7.72 7.14
C LEU A 305 33.17 6.94 6.86
N ALA A 306 33.16 6.03 5.87
CA ALA A 306 34.35 5.33 5.44
C ALA A 306 35.42 6.30 4.90
N ASP A 307 35.03 7.22 4.01
CA ASP A 307 35.92 8.24 3.47
C ASP A 307 36.54 9.10 4.56
N GLU A 308 35.73 9.59 5.51
CA GLU A 308 36.24 10.40 6.63
C GLU A 308 37.28 9.64 7.44
N VAL A 309 37.02 8.37 7.78
CA VAL A 309 37.95 7.55 8.54
C VAL A 309 39.22 7.26 7.74
N LEU A 310 39.08 6.92 6.45
CA LEU A 310 40.19 6.61 5.57
C LEU A 310 41.10 7.82 5.32
N GLU A 311 40.53 9.02 5.16
CA GLU A 311 41.27 10.26 5.02
C GLU A 311 41.99 10.64 6.30
N GLU A 312 41.28 10.62 7.43
CA GLU A 312 41.78 11.12 8.72
C GLU A 312 42.83 10.19 9.36
N PHE A 313 42.59 8.87 9.33
CA PHE A 313 43.41 7.90 10.06
C PHE A 313 44.36 7.09 9.15
N PHE A 314 44.06 6.98 7.85
CA PHE A 314 44.86 6.18 6.91
C PHE A 314 45.50 7.00 5.79
N GLY A 315 45.19 8.29 5.65
CA GLY A 315 45.73 9.17 4.61
C GLY A 315 45.30 8.77 3.19
N VAL A 316 44.17 8.07 3.05
CA VAL A 316 43.61 7.64 1.78
C VAL A 316 42.54 8.65 1.36
N LEU A 317 42.80 9.39 0.29
CA LEU A 317 41.86 10.37 -0.26
C LEU A 317 40.63 9.66 -0.85
N ARG A 318 39.44 10.27 -0.66
CA ARG A 318 38.22 9.81 -1.32
C ARG A 318 38.38 9.77 -2.85
N PRO A 319 37.84 8.75 -3.54
CA PRO A 319 38.03 8.61 -4.97
C PRO A 319 36.92 9.28 -5.82
N TRP A 320 36.00 10.01 -5.20
CA TRP A 320 34.87 10.69 -5.87
C TRP A 320 34.66 12.13 -5.40
N ASP A 321 33.95 12.90 -6.23
CA ASP A 321 33.66 14.33 -6.04
C ASP A 321 32.15 14.57 -6.23
N PHE A 322 31.33 14.01 -5.32
CA PHE A 322 29.90 14.29 -5.25
C PHE A 322 29.52 14.81 -3.87
N ASP A 323 28.61 15.78 -3.86
CA ASP A 323 28.03 16.31 -2.63
C ASP A 323 26.95 15.34 -2.12
N ALA A 324 27.10 14.90 -0.87
CA ALA A 324 26.08 14.15 -0.19
C ALA A 324 25.39 15.02 0.87
N PRO A 325 24.12 14.73 1.22
CA PRO A 325 23.44 15.44 2.29
C PRO A 325 24.21 15.33 3.62
N ASP A 326 24.46 16.48 4.25
CA ASP A 326 25.22 16.60 5.51
C ASP A 326 24.30 16.96 6.70
N TYR A 327 23.06 16.45 6.70
CA TYR A 327 22.11 16.69 7.79
C TYR A 327 21.84 15.40 8.58
N LEU A 328 21.75 15.53 9.91
CA LEU A 328 21.46 14.42 10.81
C LEU A 328 19.96 14.09 10.79
N GLN A 329 19.64 12.82 10.58
CA GLN A 329 18.28 12.30 10.73
C GLN A 329 18.03 11.96 12.20
N PHE A 330 17.33 12.85 12.90
CA PHE A 330 16.97 12.68 14.30
C PHE A 330 15.55 12.18 14.44
N VAL A 331 15.34 11.19 15.30
CA VAL A 331 14.02 10.68 15.60
C VAL A 331 13.80 10.61 17.11
N ALA A 332 12.90 11.48 17.58
CA ALA A 332 12.32 11.40 18.93
C ALA A 332 11.01 10.59 18.92
N GLN A 333 10.94 9.46 18.21
CA GLN A 333 9.73 8.64 18.27
C GLN A 333 9.72 7.81 19.55
N THR A 334 8.89 8.22 20.50
CA THR A 334 8.45 7.36 21.58
C THR A 334 7.07 6.82 21.24
N THR A 335 6.84 5.53 21.44
CA THR A 335 5.52 4.89 21.23
C THR A 335 4.42 5.45 22.16
N SER A 336 4.72 6.45 22.99
CA SER A 336 3.81 7.07 23.96
C SER A 336 3.08 8.32 23.49
N GLU A 337 3.46 8.95 22.37
CA GLU A 337 2.79 10.18 21.91
C GLU A 337 1.35 9.92 21.43
N ALA A 338 1.04 8.69 21.00
CA ALA A 338 -0.32 8.25 20.65
C ALA A 338 -1.29 8.16 21.86
N CYS A 339 -0.81 8.35 23.11
CA CYS A 339 -1.67 8.38 24.29
C CYS A 339 -2.12 9.79 24.72
N ASN A 340 -1.66 10.85 24.04
CA ASN A 340 -1.96 12.24 24.43
C ASN A 340 -3.01 12.94 23.54
N GLU A 341 -3.51 12.31 22.48
CA GLU A 341 -4.61 12.87 21.66
C GLU A 341 -6.01 12.43 22.17
N VAL A 342 -6.22 12.50 23.48
CA VAL A 342 -7.57 12.63 24.02
C VAL A 342 -7.73 14.09 24.43
N GLU A 343 -7.95 14.95 23.43
CA GLU A 343 -8.35 16.34 23.66
C GLU A 343 -9.77 16.37 24.25
N ASP A 344 -9.79 16.45 25.57
CA ASP A 344 -10.43 17.51 26.33
C ASP A 344 -11.28 18.53 25.54
N GLU A 345 -12.51 18.15 25.16
CA GLU A 345 -13.61 19.11 25.00
C GLU A 345 -14.81 18.67 25.84
N THR A 346 -14.68 18.78 27.17
CA THR A 346 -15.85 18.91 28.03
C THR A 346 -15.83 20.22 28.80
N ALA A 347 -16.93 20.97 28.62
CA ALA A 347 -17.43 22.09 29.40
C ALA A 347 -17.04 23.50 28.93
N ALA A 348 -17.97 24.19 28.25
CA ALA A 348 -18.94 25.00 28.98
C ALA A 348 -20.07 25.59 28.10
N ASN A 349 -21.29 25.36 28.59
CA ASN A 349 -22.45 26.26 28.61
C ASN A 349 -23.33 26.51 27.36
N SER A 350 -24.47 25.82 27.41
CA SER A 350 -25.83 26.38 27.61
C SER A 350 -26.48 27.23 26.50
N GLY A 351 -27.62 26.72 26.01
CA GLY A 351 -28.70 27.59 25.55
C GLY A 351 -29.67 26.97 24.55
N GLY A 352 -30.75 26.38 25.05
CA GLY A 352 -32.10 26.58 24.50
C GLY A 352 -32.47 25.94 23.15
N GLY A 353 -33.45 25.03 23.22
CA GLY A 353 -34.71 25.25 22.50
C GLY A 353 -34.78 24.88 21.01
N ASP A 354 -35.57 23.83 20.80
CA ASP A 354 -36.64 23.78 19.80
C ASP A 354 -36.35 23.17 18.42
N SER A 355 -37.40 22.47 18.01
CA SER A 355 -37.72 21.70 16.82
C SER A 355 -37.19 22.19 15.47
N GLY A 356 -36.82 21.21 14.64
CA GLY A 356 -36.55 21.41 13.22
C GLY A 356 -36.39 20.08 12.50
N GLY A 357 -37.50 19.47 12.08
CA GLY A 357 -37.47 18.33 11.16
C GLY A 357 -36.90 18.75 9.81
N GLY A 358 -35.93 17.99 9.32
CA GLY A 358 -35.42 18.07 7.96
C GLY A 358 -35.48 16.69 7.33
N GLY A 359 -36.47 16.46 6.47
CA GLY A 359 -36.57 15.25 5.66
C GLY A 359 -35.47 15.25 4.61
N GLY A 360 -34.55 14.27 4.69
CA GLY A 360 -33.59 13.99 3.63
C GLY A 360 -34.31 13.46 2.40
N THR A 361 -34.11 14.13 1.27
CA THR A 361 -34.46 13.64 -0.07
C THR A 361 -33.62 12.41 -0.36
N VAL A 362 -34.29 11.32 -0.73
CA VAL A 362 -33.64 10.04 -1.08
C VAL A 362 -33.19 10.15 -2.54
N ASP A 363 -31.89 10.06 -2.81
CA ASP A 363 -31.33 10.12 -4.17
C ASP A 363 -31.56 8.78 -4.88
N LEU A 364 -32.39 8.79 -5.94
CA LEU A 364 -32.92 7.59 -6.58
C LEU A 364 -32.21 7.33 -7.90
N CYS A 365 -31.19 6.47 -7.91
CA CYS A 365 -30.21 6.49 -9.00
C CYS A 365 -29.57 5.14 -9.32
N PHE A 366 -28.81 5.11 -10.42
CA PHE A 366 -27.99 4.02 -10.91
C PHE A 366 -26.54 4.45 -11.15
N THR A 367 -25.61 3.51 -11.19
CA THR A 367 -24.20 3.76 -11.54
C THR A 367 -24.02 4.08 -13.03
N GLU A 368 -22.90 4.71 -13.39
CA GLU A 368 -22.62 5.20 -14.75
C GLU A 368 -22.58 4.12 -15.85
N ASP A 369 -22.40 2.86 -15.47
CA ASP A 369 -22.32 1.70 -16.37
C ASP A 369 -23.70 1.11 -16.71
N ALA A 370 -24.76 1.59 -16.07
CA ALA A 370 -26.12 1.14 -16.34
C ALA A 370 -26.50 1.37 -17.82
N LEU A 371 -26.96 0.31 -18.48
CA LEU A 371 -27.25 0.26 -19.90
C LEU A 371 -28.72 0.57 -20.17
N VAL A 372 -28.99 1.76 -20.69
CA VAL A 372 -30.32 2.20 -21.10
C VAL A 372 -30.66 1.66 -22.48
N ILE A 373 -31.82 1.03 -22.63
CA ILE A 373 -32.31 0.55 -23.93
C ILE A 373 -33.01 1.70 -24.66
N MET A 374 -32.45 2.08 -25.80
CA MET A 374 -32.94 3.12 -26.68
C MET A 374 -34.19 2.66 -27.44
N ALA A 375 -34.95 3.61 -28.00
CA ALA A 375 -36.20 3.32 -28.69
C ALA A 375 -36.03 2.46 -29.97
N ASP A 376 -34.83 2.44 -30.55
CA ASP A 376 -34.46 1.59 -31.69
C ASP A 376 -33.94 0.20 -31.28
N GLY A 377 -33.85 -0.07 -29.97
CA GLY A 377 -33.40 -1.33 -29.40
C GLY A 377 -31.88 -1.41 -29.14
N THR A 378 -31.10 -0.36 -29.44
CA THR A 378 -29.69 -0.33 -29.03
C THR A 378 -29.55 -0.03 -27.53
N THR A 379 -28.37 -0.29 -26.97
CA THR A 379 -28.05 0.06 -25.57
C THR A 379 -27.03 1.18 -25.52
N VAL A 380 -27.24 2.16 -24.64
CA VAL A 380 -26.33 3.28 -24.37
C VAL A 380 -26.11 3.37 -22.86
N ARG A 381 -24.90 3.71 -22.42
CA ARG A 381 -24.63 3.91 -20.99
C ARG A 381 -25.40 5.12 -20.45
N ILE A 382 -25.85 5.06 -19.21
CA ILE A 382 -26.71 6.10 -18.62
C ILE A 382 -26.02 7.47 -18.54
N ASP A 383 -24.69 7.49 -18.39
CA ASP A 383 -23.87 8.71 -18.39
C ASP A 383 -23.68 9.32 -19.80
N GLU A 384 -23.93 8.54 -20.85
CA GLU A 384 -23.89 8.96 -22.25
C GLU A 384 -25.26 9.41 -22.80
N VAL A 385 -26.35 9.11 -22.09
CA VAL A 385 -27.69 9.56 -22.45
C VAL A 385 -27.77 11.09 -22.41
N ARG A 386 -28.48 11.69 -23.37
CA ARG A 386 -28.65 13.15 -23.49
C ARG A 386 -30.12 13.53 -23.51
N VAL A 387 -30.40 14.77 -23.10
CA VAL A 387 -31.73 15.37 -23.21
C VAL A 387 -32.16 15.36 -24.68
N GLY A 388 -33.37 14.86 -24.93
CA GLY A 388 -33.95 14.72 -26.26
C GLY A 388 -33.86 13.31 -26.84
N ASP A 389 -33.04 12.43 -26.27
CA ASP A 389 -32.95 11.03 -26.70
C ASP A 389 -34.28 10.29 -26.52
N LEU A 390 -34.50 9.29 -27.38
CA LEU A 390 -35.67 8.43 -27.34
C LEU A 390 -35.30 7.07 -26.74
N VAL A 391 -35.98 6.69 -25.68
CA VAL A 391 -35.74 5.44 -24.93
C VAL A 391 -36.94 4.51 -24.98
N SER A 392 -36.69 3.22 -24.84
CA SER A 392 -37.74 2.23 -24.62
C SER A 392 -38.31 2.41 -23.21
N THR A 393 -39.64 2.50 -23.09
CA THR A 393 -40.31 2.54 -21.77
C THR A 393 -40.55 1.14 -21.21
N GLY A 394 -40.32 0.10 -22.01
CA GLY A 394 -40.67 -1.28 -21.67
C GLY A 394 -42.16 -1.62 -21.80
N PHE A 395 -43.01 -0.63 -22.11
CA PHE A 395 -44.43 -0.86 -22.40
C PHE A 395 -44.67 -0.95 -23.92
N PRO A 396 -45.47 -1.93 -24.40
CA PRO A 396 -45.66 -2.14 -25.83
C PRO A 396 -46.20 -0.91 -26.57
N GLY A 397 -45.49 -0.50 -27.62
CA GLY A 397 -45.92 0.61 -28.49
C GLY A 397 -45.67 2.01 -27.93
N GLU A 398 -44.93 2.13 -26.83
CA GLU A 398 -44.62 3.41 -26.19
C GLU A 398 -43.11 3.69 -26.25
N THR A 399 -42.76 4.98 -26.43
CA THR A 399 -41.38 5.47 -26.42
C THR A 399 -41.31 6.71 -25.54
N GLY A 400 -40.30 6.78 -24.68
CA GLY A 400 -40.08 7.92 -23.80
C GLY A 400 -39.08 8.90 -24.39
N ARG A 401 -39.25 10.20 -24.13
CA ARG A 401 -38.22 11.20 -24.44
C ARG A 401 -37.53 11.65 -23.17
N ILE A 402 -36.20 11.65 -23.15
CA ILE A 402 -35.42 12.18 -22.03
C ILE A 402 -35.63 13.69 -21.94
N THR A 403 -36.20 14.16 -20.84
CA THR A 403 -36.42 15.59 -20.57
C THR A 403 -35.39 16.16 -19.62
N ASN A 404 -34.78 15.33 -18.77
CA ASN A 404 -33.67 15.73 -17.91
C ASN A 404 -32.72 14.55 -17.64
N VAL A 405 -31.44 14.85 -17.44
CA VAL A 405 -30.41 13.91 -17.00
C VAL A 405 -29.93 14.39 -15.65
N LEU A 406 -30.09 13.55 -14.63
CA LEU A 406 -29.81 13.87 -13.23
C LEU A 406 -28.49 13.21 -12.84
N VAL A 407 -27.65 13.99 -12.17
CA VAL A 407 -26.34 13.58 -11.69
C VAL A 407 -26.25 13.97 -10.22
N HIS A 408 -26.28 12.98 -9.34
CA HIS A 408 -26.24 13.14 -7.89
C HIS A 408 -24.86 12.70 -7.39
N LYS A 409 -24.12 13.64 -6.80
CA LYS A 409 -22.81 13.32 -6.19
C LYS A 409 -23.03 12.80 -4.79
N VAL A 410 -22.45 11.66 -4.47
CA VAL A 410 -22.44 11.10 -3.12
C VAL A 410 -21.30 11.75 -2.34
N GLY A 411 -21.55 12.19 -1.10
CA GLY A 411 -20.48 12.67 -0.21
C GLY A 411 -20.09 14.15 -0.28
N SER A 412 -21.04 15.09 -0.48
CA SER A 412 -20.72 16.52 -0.64
C SER A 412 -20.27 17.29 0.62
N THR A 413 -19.89 16.63 1.72
CA THR A 413 -19.31 17.30 2.90
C THR A 413 -18.08 16.52 3.38
N GLN A 414 -17.02 17.26 3.69
CA GLN A 414 -15.61 16.85 3.88
C GLN A 414 -15.29 15.65 4.80
N HIS A 415 -16.25 14.91 5.34
CA HIS A 415 -16.02 13.70 6.15
C HIS A 415 -17.10 12.61 6.02
N ALA A 416 -17.87 12.60 4.93
CA ALA A 416 -18.85 11.53 4.67
C ALA A 416 -18.24 10.46 3.77
N SER A 417 -18.23 9.20 4.22
CA SER A 417 -17.84 8.06 3.38
C SER A 417 -18.76 7.95 2.15
N ASN A 418 -18.20 7.78 0.95
CA ASN A 418 -18.97 7.50 -0.28
C ASN A 418 -19.57 6.07 -0.33
N LYS A 419 -19.48 5.34 0.79
CA LYS A 419 -20.08 4.01 0.96
C LYS A 419 -21.57 4.15 1.18
N VAL A 420 -22.34 3.67 0.22
CA VAL A 420 -23.80 3.68 0.20
C VAL A 420 -24.32 2.26 0.09
N GLU A 421 -25.46 1.99 0.72
CA GLU A 421 -26.17 0.73 0.46
C GLU A 421 -26.72 0.77 -0.97
N VAL A 422 -26.51 -0.31 -1.72
CA VAL A 422 -26.98 -0.46 -3.10
C VAL A 422 -27.61 -1.83 -3.29
N VAL A 423 -28.42 -1.92 -4.34
CA VAL A 423 -28.90 -3.17 -4.91
C VAL A 423 -28.12 -3.48 -6.18
N VAL A 424 -27.56 -4.69 -6.25
CA VAL A 424 -26.95 -5.24 -7.47
C VAL A 424 -27.89 -6.28 -8.06
N ILE A 425 -28.29 -6.10 -9.31
CA ILE A 425 -29.09 -7.07 -10.07
C ILE A 425 -28.26 -7.55 -11.26
N SER A 426 -27.78 -8.79 -11.20
CA SER A 426 -26.97 -9.43 -12.22
C SER A 426 -27.84 -10.09 -13.28
N SER A 427 -27.63 -9.74 -14.55
CA SER A 427 -28.26 -10.36 -15.72
C SER A 427 -27.21 -11.01 -16.63
N ALA A 428 -27.45 -12.24 -17.07
CA ALA A 428 -26.58 -12.90 -18.06
C ALA A 428 -26.51 -12.15 -19.40
N GLN A 429 -27.54 -11.38 -19.75
CA GLN A 429 -27.63 -10.66 -21.02
C GLN A 429 -27.06 -9.24 -20.95
N TYR A 430 -27.25 -8.55 -19.83
CA TYR A 430 -26.96 -7.11 -19.71
C TYR A 430 -25.90 -6.76 -18.66
N GLY A 431 -25.34 -7.75 -17.96
CA GLY A 431 -24.39 -7.51 -16.86
C GLY A 431 -25.09 -7.06 -15.58
N ASP A 432 -24.33 -6.42 -14.69
CA ASP A 432 -24.80 -5.96 -13.39
C ASP A 432 -25.49 -4.60 -13.51
N LEU A 433 -26.67 -4.48 -12.90
CA LEU A 433 -27.32 -3.19 -12.64
C LEU A 433 -27.11 -2.83 -11.17
N ILE A 434 -26.46 -1.71 -10.91
CA ILE A 434 -26.23 -1.22 -9.54
C ILE A 434 -27.01 0.08 -9.34
N GLY A 435 -27.82 0.15 -8.29
CA GLY A 435 -28.61 1.35 -7.98
C GLY A 435 -29.11 1.43 -6.56
N SER A 436 -29.69 2.57 -6.19
CA SER A 436 -30.12 2.81 -4.81
C SER A 436 -31.32 1.94 -4.41
N PRO A 437 -31.37 1.39 -3.18
CA PRO A 437 -32.38 0.40 -2.76
C PRO A 437 -33.83 0.85 -2.97
N GLU A 438 -34.10 2.16 -2.87
CA GLU A 438 -35.40 2.78 -3.00
C GLU A 438 -35.80 3.11 -4.44
N HIS A 439 -34.93 2.88 -5.43
CA HIS A 439 -35.27 3.18 -6.82
C HIS A 439 -36.45 2.29 -7.29
N PRO A 440 -37.56 2.87 -7.80
CA PRO A 440 -38.71 2.07 -8.20
C PRO A 440 -38.51 1.38 -9.55
N ILE A 441 -38.81 0.10 -9.57
CA ILE A 441 -38.84 -0.73 -10.77
C ILE A 441 -40.23 -1.31 -10.98
N PHE A 442 -40.58 -1.59 -12.23
CA PHE A 442 -41.84 -2.23 -12.60
C PHE A 442 -41.62 -3.71 -12.83
N VAL A 443 -42.14 -4.52 -11.92
CA VAL A 443 -41.98 -5.97 -11.97
C VAL A 443 -43.24 -6.67 -11.46
N ASN A 444 -43.60 -7.80 -12.07
CA ASN A 444 -44.83 -8.54 -11.78
C ASN A 444 -46.10 -7.66 -11.85
N GLY A 445 -46.15 -6.73 -12.80
CA GLY A 445 -47.31 -5.89 -13.06
C GLY A 445 -47.54 -4.74 -12.06
N ARG A 446 -46.57 -4.46 -11.16
CA ARG A 446 -46.66 -3.37 -10.18
C ARG A 446 -45.33 -2.64 -10.00
N TRP A 447 -45.40 -1.39 -9.56
CA TRP A 447 -44.24 -0.60 -9.15
C TRP A 447 -43.84 -0.92 -7.70
N MET A 448 -42.57 -1.26 -7.49
CA MET A 448 -41.98 -1.50 -6.18
C MET A 448 -40.53 -1.01 -6.16
N GLU A 449 -40.00 -0.74 -4.98
CA GLU A 449 -38.60 -0.38 -4.77
C GLU A 449 -37.70 -1.63 -4.97
N MET A 450 -36.47 -1.45 -5.45
CA MET A 450 -35.55 -2.59 -5.70
C MET A 450 -35.32 -3.45 -4.46
N GLN A 451 -35.22 -2.85 -3.27
CA GLN A 451 -35.13 -3.58 -2.01
C GLN A 451 -36.35 -4.47 -1.73
N GLU A 452 -37.56 -3.99 -2.05
CA GLU A 452 -38.79 -4.75 -1.85
C GLU A 452 -38.86 -5.93 -2.82
N ALA A 453 -38.38 -5.74 -4.05
CA ALA A 453 -38.29 -6.80 -5.05
C ALA A 453 -37.35 -7.94 -4.60
N ILE A 454 -36.23 -7.61 -3.95
CA ILE A 454 -35.35 -8.60 -3.31
C ILE A 454 -36.07 -9.31 -2.16
N ASP A 455 -36.67 -8.55 -1.25
CA ASP A 455 -37.29 -9.09 -0.04
C ASP A 455 -38.43 -10.09 -0.33
N VAL A 456 -39.14 -9.90 -1.45
CA VAL A 456 -40.21 -10.81 -1.89
C VAL A 456 -39.75 -11.84 -2.93
N GLY A 457 -38.44 -11.97 -3.16
CA GLY A 457 -37.83 -13.02 -3.97
C GLY A 457 -38.11 -12.93 -5.47
N VAL A 458 -38.31 -11.73 -6.01
CA VAL A 458 -38.67 -11.52 -7.43
C VAL A 458 -37.56 -11.97 -8.39
N PHE A 459 -36.31 -11.87 -7.94
CA PHE A 459 -35.13 -12.18 -8.75
C PHE A 459 -34.55 -13.57 -8.47
N ASP A 460 -35.27 -14.47 -7.80
CA ASP A 460 -34.81 -15.85 -7.55
C ASP A 460 -35.26 -16.79 -8.69
N VAL A 461 -34.86 -16.46 -9.92
CA VAL A 461 -35.15 -17.21 -11.15
C VAL A 461 -33.86 -17.44 -11.93
N SER A 462 -33.79 -18.49 -12.76
CA SER A 462 -32.53 -19.08 -13.30
C SER A 462 -31.55 -18.13 -14.00
N ASP A 463 -31.95 -16.92 -14.38
CA ASP A 463 -31.16 -16.02 -15.25
C ASP A 463 -30.95 -14.60 -14.68
N MET A 464 -31.44 -14.32 -13.46
CA MET A 464 -31.16 -13.07 -12.75
C MET A 464 -30.86 -13.37 -11.28
N LEU A 465 -29.92 -12.64 -10.68
CA LEU A 465 -29.63 -12.72 -9.25
C LEU A 465 -29.60 -11.31 -8.69
N ALA A 466 -30.16 -11.09 -7.50
CA ALA A 466 -30.13 -9.79 -6.86
C ALA A 466 -29.68 -9.86 -5.40
N MET A 467 -28.86 -8.90 -4.98
CA MET A 467 -28.37 -8.80 -3.60
C MET A 467 -28.27 -7.35 -3.14
N ARG A 468 -28.36 -7.13 -1.82
CA ARG A 468 -28.01 -5.87 -1.17
C ARG A 468 -26.56 -5.93 -0.71
N THR A 469 -25.82 -4.86 -0.95
CA THR A 469 -24.41 -4.71 -0.58
C THR A 469 -24.13 -3.25 -0.25
N THR A 470 -22.97 -2.98 0.34
CA THR A 470 -22.47 -1.62 0.56
C THR A 470 -21.31 -1.39 -0.40
N GLU A 471 -21.39 -0.32 -1.17
CA GLU A 471 -20.57 -0.08 -2.35
C GLU A 471 -20.14 1.39 -2.33
N THR A 472 -18.90 1.69 -2.72
CA THR A 472 -18.41 3.07 -2.81
C THR A 472 -18.85 3.65 -4.16
N ILE A 473 -19.74 4.64 -4.14
CA ILE A 473 -20.26 5.28 -5.36
C ILE A 473 -19.99 6.77 -5.26
N ASP A 474 -19.31 7.35 -6.24
CA ASP A 474 -19.04 8.81 -6.27
C ASP A 474 -20.18 9.59 -6.90
N VAL A 475 -20.77 9.02 -7.95
CA VAL A 475 -21.79 9.66 -8.76
C VAL A 475 -22.87 8.67 -9.13
N PHE A 476 -24.09 9.13 -8.95
CA PHE A 476 -25.31 8.42 -9.23
C PHE A 476 -26.05 9.15 -10.35
N TYR A 477 -26.62 8.39 -11.28
CA TYR A 477 -27.31 8.88 -12.46
C TYR A 477 -28.77 8.49 -12.42
N ASN A 478 -29.63 9.41 -12.84
CA ASN A 478 -31.05 9.11 -13.07
C ASN A 478 -31.57 9.91 -14.27
N LEU A 479 -32.69 9.46 -14.82
CA LEU A 479 -33.31 10.07 -16.00
C LEU A 479 -34.72 10.54 -15.67
N GLU A 480 -35.07 11.73 -16.13
CA GLU A 480 -36.45 12.18 -16.22
C GLU A 480 -36.95 11.94 -17.66
N VAL A 481 -38.06 11.22 -17.78
CA VAL A 481 -38.67 10.81 -19.05
C VAL A 481 -40.02 11.48 -19.19
N ASP A 482 -40.21 12.23 -20.28
CA ASP A 482 -41.43 12.98 -20.61
C ASP A 482 -41.92 13.90 -19.48
N GLY A 483 -41.03 14.48 -18.67
CA GLY A 483 -41.42 15.31 -17.52
C GLY A 483 -42.24 16.56 -17.85
N ASN A 484 -42.25 16.97 -19.13
CA ASN A 484 -43.10 18.04 -19.65
C ASN A 484 -44.53 17.59 -20.07
N LYS A 485 -44.87 16.30 -19.92
CA LYS A 485 -46.19 15.72 -20.28
C LYS A 485 -46.80 14.93 -19.12
N PRO A 486 -47.04 15.53 -17.95
CA PRO A 486 -47.63 14.81 -16.82
C PRO A 486 -48.99 14.19 -17.21
N GLY A 487 -49.06 12.86 -17.22
CA GLY A 487 -50.31 12.10 -17.47
C GLY A 487 -50.49 11.49 -18.86
N ASN A 488 -49.56 11.68 -19.80
CA ASN A 488 -49.62 11.13 -21.16
C ASN A 488 -48.42 10.22 -21.53
N SER A 489 -47.71 9.71 -20.52
CA SER A 489 -46.56 8.81 -20.66
C SER A 489 -46.50 7.89 -19.45
N SER A 490 -45.90 6.71 -19.62
CA SER A 490 -45.52 5.85 -18.50
C SER A 490 -44.35 6.40 -17.69
N HIS A 491 -43.66 7.47 -18.14
CA HIS A 491 -42.53 8.08 -17.44
C HIS A 491 -41.54 7.02 -16.92
N SER A 492 -41.08 6.16 -17.82
CA SER A 492 -40.23 5.02 -17.50
C SER A 492 -39.22 4.77 -18.61
N TYR A 493 -38.16 4.04 -18.28
CA TYR A 493 -37.14 3.62 -19.23
C TYR A 493 -36.67 2.20 -18.87
N VAL A 494 -36.15 1.46 -19.85
CA VAL A 494 -35.55 0.16 -19.59
C VAL A 494 -34.06 0.31 -19.38
N VAL A 495 -33.56 -0.21 -18.27
CA VAL A 495 -32.14 -0.21 -17.88
C VAL A 495 -31.72 -1.63 -17.50
N ASN A 496 -30.68 -2.16 -18.14
CA ASN A 496 -30.21 -3.55 -18.02
C ASN A 496 -31.34 -4.60 -18.13
N GLY A 497 -32.34 -4.33 -18.97
CA GLY A 497 -33.50 -5.21 -19.17
C GLY A 497 -34.62 -5.05 -18.11
N ILE A 498 -34.47 -4.15 -17.15
CA ILE A 498 -35.45 -3.86 -16.10
C ILE A 498 -36.15 -2.53 -16.40
N ILE A 499 -37.48 -2.49 -16.24
CA ILE A 499 -38.25 -1.26 -16.37
C ILE A 499 -38.06 -0.43 -15.10
N ALA A 500 -37.36 0.69 -15.19
CA ALA A 500 -37.10 1.62 -14.11
C ALA A 500 -37.95 2.90 -14.22
N SER A 501 -38.10 3.58 -13.09
CA SER A 501 -38.90 4.79 -13.00
C SER A 501 -38.17 6.01 -13.54
N GLY A 502 -38.70 6.62 -14.60
CA GLY A 502 -38.19 7.85 -15.21
C GLY A 502 -38.83 9.13 -14.67
N LEU A 503 -39.23 9.16 -13.39
CA LEU A 503 -39.86 10.36 -12.80
C LEU A 503 -38.84 11.45 -12.45
N GLY A 504 -37.55 11.09 -12.30
CA GLY A 504 -36.50 11.99 -11.84
C GLY A 504 -36.81 12.68 -10.50
N ASP A 505 -36.25 13.87 -10.31
CA ASP A 505 -36.49 14.74 -9.14
C ASP A 505 -37.77 15.60 -9.30
N ASN A 506 -38.64 15.24 -10.24
CA ASN A 506 -39.82 16.01 -10.58
C ASN A 506 -40.92 15.85 -9.52
N GLU A 507 -41.09 16.84 -8.65
CA GLU A 507 -42.07 16.80 -7.55
C GLU A 507 -43.51 16.56 -8.04
N VAL A 508 -43.90 17.13 -9.18
CA VAL A 508 -45.25 16.98 -9.75
C VAL A 508 -45.50 15.53 -10.18
N LEU A 509 -44.56 14.95 -10.92
CA LEU A 509 -44.66 13.55 -11.37
C LEU A 509 -44.59 12.57 -10.19
N ASN A 510 -43.69 12.82 -9.24
CA ASN A 510 -43.56 11.99 -8.04
C ASN A 510 -44.80 12.04 -7.15
N THR A 511 -45.52 13.17 -7.12
CA THR A 511 -46.83 13.28 -6.45
C THR A 511 -47.93 12.55 -7.22
N MET A 512 -47.96 12.65 -8.56
CA MET A 512 -49.02 12.05 -9.38
C MET A 512 -48.93 10.52 -9.50
N PHE A 513 -47.72 9.96 -9.61
CA PHE A 513 -47.51 8.53 -9.84
C PHE A 513 -47.02 7.77 -8.60
N ALA A 514 -46.63 8.49 -7.53
CA ALA A 514 -46.29 8.00 -6.19
C ALA A 514 -45.75 6.56 -6.15
N ARG A 515 -44.62 6.31 -6.83
CA ARG A 515 -44.06 4.94 -6.96
C ARG A 515 -43.31 4.49 -5.70
N GLN A 516 -42.71 5.43 -4.98
CA GLN A 516 -41.94 5.20 -3.75
C GLN A 516 -42.83 5.29 -2.52
N LYS A 517 -42.44 4.61 -1.45
CA LYS A 517 -43.15 4.67 -0.16
C LYS A 517 -43.20 6.10 0.39
N ALA A 518 -42.13 6.88 0.21
CA ALA A 518 -42.05 8.28 0.66
C ALA A 518 -43.15 9.18 0.08
N TRP A 519 -43.56 8.96 -1.17
CA TRP A 519 -44.62 9.72 -1.83
C TRP A 519 -46.01 9.09 -1.63
N LYS A 520 -46.09 7.76 -1.49
CA LYS A 520 -47.34 7.05 -1.13
C LYS A 520 -47.88 7.46 0.23
N ALA A 521 -47.04 7.96 1.15
CA ALA A 521 -47.45 8.44 2.46
C ALA A 521 -47.99 9.90 2.45
N LYS A 522 -47.79 10.64 1.35
CA LYS A 522 -48.22 12.04 1.17
C LYS A 522 -49.42 12.20 0.22
N ALA A 523 -49.70 11.20 -0.61
CA ALA A 523 -50.88 11.08 -1.47
C ALA A 523 -52.05 10.47 -0.70
#